data_AF-A0AAV7XIB7-F1
#
_entry.id   AF-A0AAV7XIB7-F1
#
_cell.length_a   1.000
_cell.length_b   1.000
_cell.length_c   1.000
_cell.angle_alpha   90.00
_cell.angle_beta   90.00
_cell.angle_gamma   90.00
#
_symmetry.space_group_name_H-M   'P 1'
#
loop_
_entity.id
_entity.type
_entity.pdbx_description
1 polymer ?
#
loop_
_entity_poly.entity_id
_entity_poly.type
_entity_poly.pdbx_seq_one_letter_code
_entity_poly.pdbx_strand_id
1 'polypeptide(L)'
;MNGVCVRWRGWIDLERLEGIGCLEFDEKAAAIEDAMLRDQIERYNARLRDFDEKQRAYRQQQEEMEVRHGHPGQRLPLGPHGPPGPTGPHPHLPMQYRA
;
A
#
# COMPACT_ATOMS: atom_id res chain seq x y z
N MET A 1 -18.48 8.96 -3.42
CA MET A 1 -19.31 7.76 -3.70
C MET A 1 -18.49 6.78 -4.49
N ASN A 2 -18.32 5.53 -4.01
CA ASN A 2 -17.54 4.49 -4.70
C ASN A 2 -16.13 4.93 -5.15
N GLY A 3 -15.43 5.72 -4.33
CA GLY A 3 -14.10 6.25 -4.67
C GLY A 3 -14.08 7.50 -5.56
N VAL A 4 -15.24 8.06 -5.94
CA VAL A 4 -15.36 9.33 -6.66
C VAL A 4 -15.79 10.44 -5.70
N CYS A 5 -15.04 11.54 -5.64
CA CYS A 5 -15.42 12.71 -4.86
C CYS A 5 -16.56 13.45 -5.54
N VAL A 6 -17.68 13.59 -4.83
CA VAL A 6 -18.88 14.25 -5.33
C VAL A 6 -19.45 15.18 -4.28
N ARG A 7 -20.11 16.23 -4.74
CA ARG A 7 -20.89 17.16 -3.93
C ARG A 7 -22.36 16.96 -4.26
N TRP A 8 -23.16 16.66 -3.25
CA TRP A 8 -24.61 16.64 -3.40
C TRP A 8 -25.16 18.06 -3.29
N ARG A 9 -26.06 18.43 -4.20
CA ARG A 9 -26.79 19.68 -4.15
C ARG A 9 -28.25 19.43 -4.46
N GLY A 10 -29.12 20.02 -3.67
CA GLY A 10 -30.56 19.86 -3.84
C GLY A 10 -31.32 20.70 -2.85
N TRP A 11 -32.64 20.63 -2.99
CA TRP A 11 -33.60 21.24 -2.08
C TRP A 11 -34.67 20.21 -1.73
N ILE A 12 -35.34 20.44 -0.61
CA ILE A 12 -36.46 19.63 -0.16
C ILE A 12 -37.56 20.57 0.34
N ASP A 13 -38.78 20.29 -0.07
CA ASP A 13 -40.00 20.87 0.47
C ASP A 13 -40.28 20.24 1.85
N LEU A 14 -40.41 21.04 2.89
CA LEU A 14 -40.56 20.55 4.26
C LEU A 14 -41.99 20.08 4.59
N GLU A 15 -43.00 20.51 3.84
CA GLU A 15 -44.39 20.10 4.05
C GLU A 15 -44.71 18.83 3.28
N ARG A 16 -44.26 18.76 2.02
CA ARG A 16 -44.51 17.62 1.12
C ARG A 16 -43.46 16.54 1.20
N LEU A 17 -42.29 16.84 1.78
CA LEU A 17 -41.13 15.93 1.86
C LEU A 17 -40.64 15.45 0.49
N GLU A 18 -40.86 16.27 -0.52
CA GLU A 18 -40.40 16.03 -1.89
C GLU A 18 -39.31 17.02 -2.25
N GLY A 19 -38.42 16.64 -3.14
CA GLY A 19 -37.29 17.47 -3.51
C GLY A 19 -36.55 16.94 -4.72
N ILE A 20 -35.61 17.74 -5.20
CA ILE A 20 -34.74 17.39 -6.31
C ILE A 20 -33.31 17.63 -5.86
N GLY A 21 -32.43 16.71 -6.21
CA GLY A 21 -31.00 16.89 -6.04
C GLY A 21 -30.20 16.18 -7.13
N CYS A 22 -28.97 16.66 -7.32
CA CYS A 22 -27.99 16.07 -8.22
C CYS A 22 -26.65 15.89 -7.52
N LEU A 23 -25.80 15.07 -8.12
CA LEU A 23 -24.40 14.91 -7.74
C LEU A 23 -23.53 15.66 -8.75
N GLU A 24 -22.65 16.50 -8.24
CA GLU A 24 -21.64 17.21 -9.01
C GLU A 24 -20.26 16.63 -8.67
N PHE A 25 -19.36 16.57 -9.66
CA PHE A 25 -17.97 16.18 -9.38
C PHE A 25 -17.28 17.27 -8.55
N ASP A 26 -16.60 16.88 -7.48
CA ASP A 26 -15.86 17.81 -6.63
C ASP A 26 -14.37 17.75 -6.97
N GLU A 27 -13.96 18.54 -7.97
CA GLU A 27 -12.57 18.58 -8.46
C GLU A 27 -11.56 18.87 -7.36
N LYS A 28 -11.90 19.80 -6.45
CA LYS A 28 -11.01 20.21 -5.38
C LYS A 28 -10.80 19.07 -4.38
N ALA A 29 -11.88 18.43 -3.95
CA ALA A 29 -11.78 17.28 -3.06
C ALA A 29 -11.07 16.11 -3.75
N ALA A 30 -11.37 15.86 -5.03
CA ALA A 30 -10.71 14.82 -5.81
C ALA A 30 -9.19 15.03 -5.91
N ALA A 31 -8.73 16.27 -6.16
CA ALA A 31 -7.31 16.59 -6.24
C ALA A 31 -6.58 16.39 -4.91
N ILE A 32 -7.23 16.74 -3.79
CA ILE A 32 -6.67 16.54 -2.45
C ILE A 32 -6.54 15.05 -2.15
N GLU A 33 -7.61 14.28 -2.37
CA GLU A 33 -7.62 12.83 -2.15
C GLU A 33 -6.62 12.10 -3.05
N ASP A 34 -6.51 12.49 -4.33
CA ASP A 34 -5.53 11.92 -5.27
C ASP A 34 -4.09 12.22 -4.81
N ALA A 35 -3.79 13.44 -4.36
CA ALA A 35 -2.48 13.77 -3.83
C ALA A 35 -2.14 12.96 -2.56
N MET A 36 -3.09 12.81 -1.64
CA MET A 36 -2.93 12.01 -0.43
C MET A 36 -2.73 10.53 -0.75
N LEU A 37 -3.49 9.99 -1.70
CA LEU A 37 -3.39 8.59 -2.10
C LEU A 37 -2.05 8.29 -2.80
N ARG A 38 -1.58 9.20 -3.67
CA ARG A 38 -0.27 9.08 -4.32
C ARG A 38 0.86 9.07 -3.30
N ASP A 39 0.85 9.99 -2.33
CA ASP A 39 1.85 10.04 -1.26
C ASP A 39 1.85 8.75 -0.41
N GLN A 40 0.67 8.21 -0.10
CA GLN A 40 0.57 6.91 0.59
C GLN A 40 1.18 5.75 -0.22
N ILE A 41 0.90 5.71 -1.53
CA ILE A 41 1.46 4.70 -2.45
C ILE A 41 2.98 4.84 -2.52
N GLU A 42 3.49 6.05 -2.67
CA GLU A 42 4.93 6.31 -2.75
C GLU A 42 5.66 5.88 -1.48
N ARG A 43 5.14 6.24 -0.31
CA ARG A 43 5.71 5.83 1.00
C ARG A 43 5.65 4.32 1.21
N TYR A 44 4.59 3.66 0.74
CA TYR A 44 4.50 2.21 0.79
C TYR A 44 5.52 1.56 -0.14
N ASN A 45 5.63 2.01 -1.39
CA ASN A 45 6.57 1.49 -2.37
C ASN A 45 8.03 1.73 -1.94
N ALA A 46 8.33 2.86 -1.30
CA ALA A 46 9.64 3.12 -0.72
C ALA A 46 9.99 2.08 0.35
N ARG A 47 9.10 1.82 1.30
CA ARG A 47 9.31 0.80 2.34
C ARG A 47 9.48 -0.60 1.75
N LEU A 48 8.77 -0.92 0.68
CA LEU A 48 8.90 -2.21 -0.01
C LEU A 48 10.27 -2.35 -0.67
N ARG A 49 10.74 -1.31 -1.37
CA ARG A 49 12.08 -1.30 -1.98
C ARG A 49 13.19 -1.43 -0.94
N ASP A 50 13.10 -0.68 0.16
CA ASP A 50 14.08 -0.75 1.26
C ASP A 50 14.14 -2.15 1.88
N PHE A 51 12.98 -2.81 1.97
CA PHE A 51 12.90 -4.18 2.47
C PHE A 51 13.57 -5.17 1.50
N ASP A 52 13.25 -5.08 0.21
CA ASP A 52 13.85 -5.93 -0.83
C ASP A 52 15.38 -5.76 -0.90
N GLU A 53 15.87 -4.53 -0.78
CA GLU A 53 17.31 -4.24 -0.78
C GLU A 53 18.00 -4.86 0.43
N LYS A 54 17.44 -4.69 1.64
CA LYS A 54 17.96 -5.32 2.87
C LYS A 54 17.96 -6.84 2.77
N GLN A 55 16.91 -7.44 2.22
CA GLN A 55 16.87 -8.90 2.01
C GLN A 55 17.92 -9.39 1.01
N ARG A 56 18.22 -8.62 -0.04
CA ARG A 56 19.28 -8.96 -0.99
C ARG A 56 20.66 -8.86 -0.33
N ALA A 57 20.92 -7.77 0.38
CA ALA A 57 22.18 -7.58 1.11
C ALA A 57 22.41 -8.68 2.16
N TYR A 58 21.36 -9.05 2.91
CA TYR A 58 21.44 -10.13 3.90
C TYR A 58 21.79 -11.48 3.26
N ARG A 59 21.18 -11.83 2.12
CA ARG A 59 21.51 -13.05 1.37
C ARG A 59 22.95 -13.04 0.85
N GLN A 60 23.40 -11.94 0.27
CA GLN A 60 24.78 -11.81 -0.22
C GLN A 60 25.81 -11.96 0.90
N GLN A 61 25.56 -11.38 2.08
CA GLN A 61 26.43 -11.54 3.25
C GLN A 61 26.46 -12.98 3.76
N GLN A 62 25.32 -13.69 3.76
CA GLN A 62 25.28 -15.11 4.12
C GLN A 62 26.09 -15.96 3.14
N GLU A 63 25.89 -15.76 1.84
CA GLU A 63 26.65 -16.46 0.79
C GLU A 63 28.16 -16.20 0.91
N GLU A 64 28.58 -14.96 1.18
CA GLU A 64 30.00 -14.61 1.38
C GLU A 64 30.58 -15.24 2.66
N MET A 65 29.82 -15.26 3.76
CA MET A 65 30.22 -15.93 5.00
C MET A 65 30.34 -17.45 4.80
N GLU A 66 29.42 -18.07 4.06
CA GLU A 66 29.45 -19.50 3.72
C GLU A 66 30.65 -19.84 2.82
N VAL A 67 30.92 -19.05 1.79
CA VAL A 67 32.08 -19.24 0.89
C VAL A 67 33.40 -19.10 1.66
N ARG A 68 33.47 -18.14 2.60
CA ARG A 68 34.67 -17.91 3.42
C ARG A 68 34.89 -18.96 4.51
N HIS A 69 33.85 -19.67 4.94
CA HIS A 69 33.93 -20.73 5.97
C HIS A 69 33.84 -22.16 5.41
N GLY A 70 33.89 -22.35 4.09
CA GLY A 70 33.81 -23.65 3.44
C GLY A 70 35.09 -24.49 3.49
N HIS A 71 35.38 -25.14 4.62
CA HIS A 71 35.87 -26.53 4.63
C HIS A 71 34.66 -27.49 4.71
N PRO A 72 34.68 -28.69 4.10
CA PRO A 72 33.49 -29.52 3.93
C PRO A 72 33.18 -30.29 5.22
N GLY A 73 32.06 -29.99 5.88
CA GLY A 73 31.65 -30.74 7.07
C GLY A 73 30.27 -30.38 7.60
N GLN A 74 29.30 -31.24 7.28
CA GLN A 74 27.98 -31.42 7.93
C GLN A 74 26.98 -30.26 7.86
N ARG A 75 26.04 -30.39 6.92
CA ARG A 75 24.77 -29.65 6.91
C ARG A 75 23.84 -30.22 7.99
N LEU A 76 23.62 -29.46 9.08
CA LEU A 76 22.41 -29.58 9.89
C LEU A 76 21.42 -28.52 9.37
N PRO A 77 20.13 -28.86 9.12
CA PRO A 77 19.16 -27.90 8.64
C PRO A 77 18.74 -26.98 9.80
N LEU A 78 19.30 -25.77 9.86
CA LEU A 78 18.74 -24.70 10.68
C LEU A 78 17.36 -24.34 10.11
N GLY A 79 16.34 -24.40 10.98
CA GLY A 79 14.93 -24.23 10.63
C GLY A 79 14.59 -22.88 9.99
N PRO A 80 13.36 -22.74 9.46
CA PRO A 80 12.97 -21.66 8.57
C PRO A 80 12.64 -20.41 9.40
N HIS A 81 13.66 -19.68 9.83
CA HIS A 81 13.49 -18.32 10.33
C HIS A 81 13.96 -17.37 9.23
N GLY A 82 13.16 -17.29 8.17
CA GLY A 82 13.32 -16.23 7.17
C GLY A 82 13.18 -14.86 7.85
N PRO A 83 13.77 -13.79 7.28
CA PRO A 83 13.63 -12.45 7.82
C PRO A 83 12.15 -12.11 8.00
N PRO A 84 11.76 -11.43 9.10
CA PRO A 84 10.37 -11.02 9.27
C PRO A 84 9.96 -10.17 8.07
N GLY A 85 8.86 -10.55 7.41
CA GLY A 85 8.29 -9.79 6.29
C GLY A 85 7.93 -8.36 6.69
N PRO A 86 7.60 -7.48 5.73
CA PRO A 86 7.21 -6.12 6.03
C PRO A 86 5.96 -6.12 6.93
N THR A 87 6.11 -5.69 8.19
CA THR A 87 5.05 -5.68 9.23
C THR A 87 4.15 -4.44 9.16
N GLY A 88 4.07 -3.79 7.99
CA GLY A 88 3.27 -2.59 7.79
C GLY A 88 1.85 -2.88 7.26
N PRO A 89 0.84 -2.05 7.57
CA PRO A 89 -0.47 -2.17 6.95
C PRO A 89 -0.34 -1.99 5.43
N HIS A 90 -0.86 -2.96 4.67
CA HIS A 90 -1.02 -2.84 3.22
C HIS A 90 -1.93 -1.65 2.90
N PRO A 91 -1.63 -0.81 1.90
CA PRO A 91 -2.55 0.22 1.46
C PRO A 91 -3.84 -0.47 1.00
N HIS A 92 -4.96 -0.11 1.63
CA HIS A 92 -6.27 -0.54 1.18
C HIS A 92 -6.61 0.27 -0.08
N LEU A 93 -6.17 -0.23 -1.23
CA LEU A 93 -6.50 0.40 -2.50
C LEU A 93 -8.02 0.31 -2.71
N PRO A 94 -8.70 1.43 -3.02
CA PRO A 94 -10.10 1.37 -3.43
C PRO A 94 -10.22 0.47 -4.67
N MET A 95 -11.36 -0.23 -4.82
CA MET A 95 -11.60 -1.26 -5.84
C MET A 95 -11.24 -0.81 -7.27
N GLN A 96 -11.33 0.49 -7.56
CA GLN A 96 -11.00 1.09 -8.86
C GLN A 96 -9.49 1.11 -9.21
N TYR A 97 -8.61 0.74 -8.28
CA TYR A 97 -7.16 0.66 -8.49
C TYR A 97 -6.58 -0.76 -8.28
N ARG A 98 -7.44 -1.79 -8.17
CA ARG A 98 -6.99 -3.19 -8.26
C ARG A 98 -6.93 -3.56 -9.76
N ALA A 99 -5.72 -3.76 -10.28
CA ALA A 99 -5.48 -4.26 -11.63
C ALA A 99 -5.97 -5.70 -11.81
#